data_AF-A0A435GMC0-F1
#
_entry.id   AF-A0A435GMC0-F1
#
_cell.length_a   1.000
_cell.length_b   1.000
_cell.length_c   1.000
_cell.angle_alpha   90.00
_cell.angle_beta   90.00
_cell.angle_gamma   90.00
#
_symmetry.space_group_name_H-M   'P 1'
#
loop_
_entity.id
_entity.type
_entity.pdbx_description
1 polymer ?
#
loop_
_entity_poly.entity_id
_entity_poly.type
_entity_poly.pdbx_seq_one_letter_code
_entity_poly.pdbx_strand_id
1 'polypeptide(L)' 'MDRLQFEVPVRIAPAPGLPVEEIYGVEQALDFLQDWPARRQGPIYQKAFNACFGATVD' A
#
# COMPACT_ATOMS: atom_id res chain seq x y z
N MET A 1 17.41 -0.58 -10.50
CA MET A 1 16.07 -0.85 -9.95
C MET A 1 15.38 0.48 -9.82
N ASP A 2 14.13 0.56 -10.25
CA ASP A 2 13.30 1.74 -10.03
C ASP A 2 13.11 1.92 -8.51
N ARG A 3 13.48 3.09 -7.97
CA ARG A 3 13.60 3.34 -6.52
C ARG A 3 12.27 3.12 -5.79
N LEU A 4 11.15 3.24 -6.50
CA LEU A 4 9.80 3.12 -5.95
C LEU A 4 9.19 1.73 -6.11
N GLN A 5 9.88 0.80 -6.79
CA GLN A 5 9.44 -0.60 -6.88
C GLN A 5 9.87 -1.37 -5.63
N PHE A 6 9.00 -2.25 -5.18
CA PHE A 6 9.35 -3.22 -4.15
C PHE A 6 10.22 -4.33 -4.74
N GLU A 7 11.15 -4.84 -3.94
CA GLU A 7 12.00 -5.97 -4.33
C GLU A 7 11.19 -7.24 -4.60
N VAL A 8 10.09 -7.41 -3.87
CA VAL A 8 9.11 -8.49 -4.02
C VAL A 8 7.72 -7.88 -3.88
N PRO A 9 6.72 -8.28 -4.69
CA PRO A 9 5.37 -7.75 -4.59
C PRO A 9 4.76 -8.02 -3.21
N VAL A 10 4.07 -7.00 -2.68
CA VAL A 10 3.30 -7.11 -1.45
C VAL A 10 1.95 -7.73 -1.79
N ARG A 11 1.60 -8.82 -1.09
CA ARG A 11 0.37 -9.58 -1.31
C ARG A 11 -0.72 -9.11 -0.36
N ILE A 12 -1.85 -8.67 -0.89
CA ILE A 12 -3.03 -8.23 -0.14
C ILE A 12 -4.12 -9.30 -0.25
N ALA A 13 -4.64 -9.75 0.89
CA ALA A 13 -5.83 -10.58 0.96
C ALA A 13 -7.02 -9.72 1.42
N PRO A 14 -7.90 -9.25 0.51
CA PRO A 14 -8.92 -8.27 0.84
C PRO A 14 -10.02 -8.85 1.75
N ALA A 15 -10.38 -10.12 1.54
CA ALA A 15 -11.27 -10.88 2.42
C ALA A 15 -11.04 -12.40 2.23
N PRO A 16 -11.46 -13.23 3.20
CA PRO A 16 -11.43 -14.69 3.04
C PRO A 16 -12.18 -15.13 1.78
N GLY A 17 -11.53 -15.94 0.94
CA GLY A 17 -12.11 -16.49 -0.29
C GLY A 17 -12.06 -15.56 -1.51
N LEU A 18 -11.60 -14.31 -1.37
CA LEU A 18 -11.31 -13.45 -2.51
C LEU A 18 -9.90 -13.69 -3.05
N PRO A 19 -9.65 -13.43 -4.35
CA PRO A 19 -8.31 -13.48 -4.91
C PRO A 19 -7.32 -12.59 -4.16
N VAL A 20 -6.07 -13.03 -4.11
CA VAL A 20 -4.97 -12.21 -3.59
C VAL A 20 -4.57 -11.19 -4.65
N GLU A 21 -4.43 -9.94 -4.23
CA GLU A 21 -3.92 -8.84 -5.05
C GLU A 21 -2.43 -8.63 -4.79
N GLU A 22 -1.71 -8.08 -5.76
CA GLU A 22 -0.27 -7.83 -5.66
C GLU A 22 0.03 -6.35 -5.94
N ILE A 23 0.78 -5.74 -5.02
CA ILE A 23 1.26 -4.37 -5.11
C ILE A 23 2.76 -4.41 -5.39
N TYR A 24 3.16 -3.84 -6.52
CA TYR A 24 4.54 -3.91 -7.02
C TYR A 24 5.40 -2.72 -6.59
N GLY A 25 4.80 -1.62 -6.14
CA GLY A 25 5.55 -0.44 -5.73
C GLY A 25 4.74 0.59 -4.96
N VAL A 26 5.41 1.68 -4.61
CA VAL A 26 4.91 2.76 -3.75
C VAL A 26 3.67 3.43 -4.34
N GLU A 27 3.62 3.65 -5.66
CA GLU A 27 2.45 4.28 -6.31
C GLU A 27 1.18 3.44 -6.14
N GLN A 28 1.25 2.15 -6.46
CA GLN A 28 0.13 1.21 -6.25
C GLN A 28 -0.25 1.09 -4.77
N ALA A 29 0.74 1.18 -3.87
CA ALA A 29 0.48 1.18 -2.43
C ALA A 29 -0.30 2.43 -1.99
N LEU A 30 0.00 3.60 -2.56
CA LEU A 30 -0.74 4.84 -2.29
C LEU A 30 -2.17 4.77 -2.83
N ASP A 31 -2.39 4.23 -4.02
CA ASP A 31 -3.73 4.03 -4.57
C ASP A 31 -4.56 3.13 -3.64
N PHE A 32 -4.00 1.98 -3.24
CA PHE A 32 -4.64 1.06 -2.31
C PHE A 32 -4.98 1.72 -0.96
N LEU A 33 -4.06 2.52 -0.41
CA LEU A 33 -4.27 3.21 0.86
C LEU A 33 -5.32 4.32 0.74
N GLN A 34 -5.38 5.06 -0.37
CA GLN A 34 -6.39 6.10 -0.59
C GLN A 34 -7.82 5.53 -0.59
N ASP A 35 -8.00 4.31 -1.10
CA ASP A 35 -9.28 3.60 -1.09
C ASP A 35 -9.59 2.92 0.26
N TRP A 36 -8.67 2.98 1.23
CA TRP A 36 -8.85 2.32 2.51
C TRP A 36 -10.01 2.94 3.32
N PRO A 37 -10.99 2.14 3.79
CA PRO A 37 -12.19 2.68 4.44
C PRO A 37 -11.86 3.58 5.63
N ALA A 38 -12.41 4.80 5.68
CA ALA A 38 -12.15 5.79 6.74
C ALA A 38 -12.30 5.21 8.16
N ARG A 39 -13.32 4.37 8.39
CA ARG A 39 -13.55 3.69 9.68
C ARG A 39 -12.42 2.73 10.11
N ARG A 40 -11.52 2.37 9.19
CA ARG A 40 -10.36 1.49 9.38
C ARG A 40 -9.02 2.23 9.29
N GLN A 41 -9.02 3.56 9.16
CA GLN A 41 -7.82 4.39 9.08
C GLN A 41 -7.25 4.66 10.49
N GLY A 42 -6.69 3.63 11.11
CA GLY A 42 -6.00 3.72 12.39
C GLY A 42 -4.51 4.08 12.28
N PRO A 43 -3.74 3.96 13.39
CA PRO A 43 -2.31 4.28 13.41
C PRO A 43 -1.46 3.51 12.38
N ILE A 44 -1.82 2.26 12.08
CA ILE A 44 -1.13 1.43 11.08
C ILE A 44 -1.31 2.02 9.68
N TYR A 45 -2.54 2.42 9.34
CA TYR A 45 -2.83 3.10 8.09
C TYR A 45 -1.99 4.38 7.95
N GLN A 46 -1.99 5.24 8.98
CA GLN A 46 -1.25 6.50 8.94
C GLN A 46 0.25 6.27 8.74
N LYS A 47 0.82 5.27 9.42
CA LYS A 47 2.24 4.93 9.29
C LYS A 47 2.58 4.44 7.87
N ALA A 48 1.74 3.59 7.30
CA ALA A 48 1.92 3.09 5.94
C ALA A 48 1.80 4.22 4.91
N PHE A 49 0.77 5.06 5.03
CA PHE A 49 0.55 6.19 4.14
C PHE A 49 1.70 7.19 4.18
N ASN A 50 2.14 7.60 5.39
CA ASN A 50 3.25 8.53 5.54
C ASN A 50 4.56 7.98 4.98
N ALA A 51 4.83 6.68 5.13
CA ALA A 51 6.03 6.06 4.58
C ALA A 51 6.00 6.04 3.04
N CYS A 52 4.87 5.64 2.45
CA CYS A 52 4.72 5.60 0.99
C CYS A 52 4.77 7.01 0.39
N PHE A 53 4.03 7.96 0.98
CA PHE A 53 4.01 9.34 0.53
C PHE A 53 5.39 10.00 0.68
N GLY A 54 6.07 9.77 1.82
CA GLY A 54 7.42 10.24 2.06
C GLY A 54 8.42 9.76 0.99
N ALA A 55 8.28 8.51 0.53
CA ALA A 55 9.14 7.97 -0.53
C ALA A 55 8.91 8.63 -1.90
N THR A 56 7.72 9.19 -2.18
CA THR A 56 7.43 9.89 -3.45
C THR A 56 7.95 11.32 -3.54
N VAL A 57 8.26 11.94 -2.39
CA VAL A 57 8.72 13.34 -2.32
C VAL A 57 10.22 13.49 -2.11
N ASP A 58 10.92 12.37 -1.86
CA ASP A 58 12.39 12.23 -1.84
C ASP A 58 12.93 12.00 -3.25
#